data_AF-A0A556RGJ3-F1
#
_entry.id   AF-A0A556RGJ3-F1
#
_cell.length_a   1.000
_cell.length_b   1.000
_cell.length_c   1.000
_cell.angle_alpha   90.00
_cell.angle_beta   90.00
_cell.angle_gamma   90.00
#
_symmetry.space_group_name_H-M   'P 1'
#
loop_
_entity.id
_entity.type
_entity.pdbx_description
1 polymer ?
#
loop_
_entity_poly.entity_id
_entity_poly.type
_entity_poly.pdbx_seq_one_letter_code
_entity_poly.pdbx_strand_id
1 'polypeptide(L)'
;MAKYYCLLKGRVNYLTVFEKTKTKVEQHSGNLTKAFIEEYGGFIMAILLLFYTIIRDMVVIFIPSKTLQRKLIKGTYFCCYVGNIKVEGKLEDIIFKNGDYVEMVVEQTEKNKYFVYAVRMPKYHALFFPKGNCSSTLELFKGCLLICCLLIFPYIIFMIIAIFDDSSDFIFITLLFLVIYICFVITCFILLGMRSSFINNRIYATLGYRNSWRHMHADEDYAFREMNRKRDPLLFDDLQSPEFEKRIKPNKFYTYYGRTPQLPQEVEIIDES
;
A
#
# COMPACT_ATOMS: atom_id res chain seq x y z
N MET A 1 13.54 -0.36 -16.38
CA MET A 1 13.83 0.46 -15.18
C MET A 1 12.53 0.89 -14.55
N ALA A 2 12.33 0.65 -13.25
CA ALA A 2 11.14 1.15 -12.55
C ALA A 2 11.19 2.67 -12.54
N LYS A 3 10.25 3.32 -13.23
CA LYS A 3 10.18 4.79 -13.31
C LYS A 3 9.93 5.32 -11.90
N TYR A 4 10.79 6.17 -11.35
CA TYR A 4 10.50 6.82 -10.06
C TYR A 4 9.23 7.69 -10.18
N TYR A 5 8.59 8.00 -9.05
CA TYR A 5 7.68 9.15 -8.98
C TYR A 5 8.50 10.45 -8.91
N CYS A 6 7.85 11.58 -9.21
CA CYS A 6 8.44 12.90 -9.03
C CYS A 6 8.18 13.38 -7.60
N LEU A 7 9.03 14.26 -7.08
CA LEU A 7 8.87 14.89 -5.78
C LEU A 7 8.50 16.36 -5.98
N LEU A 8 7.30 16.74 -5.57
CA LEU A 8 6.82 18.12 -5.62
C LEU A 8 6.98 18.77 -4.25
N LYS A 9 7.73 19.87 -4.18
CA LYS A 9 7.99 20.63 -2.96
C LYS A 9 7.33 21.99 -3.05
N GLY A 10 6.78 22.47 -1.94
CA GLY A 10 6.25 23.83 -1.87
C GLY A 10 5.20 23.99 -0.78
N ARG A 11 4.53 25.15 -0.79
CA ARG A 11 3.48 25.48 0.19
C ARG A 11 2.09 25.18 -0.36
N VAL A 12 1.26 24.60 0.49
CA VAL A 12 -0.13 24.25 0.14
C VAL A 12 -1.00 25.51 0.07
N ASN A 13 -1.73 25.65 -1.03
CA ASN A 13 -2.75 26.67 -1.25
C ASN A 13 -4.08 26.00 -1.61
N TYR A 14 -5.20 26.61 -1.20
CA TYR A 14 -6.56 26.19 -1.56
C TYR A 14 -6.84 24.69 -1.37
N LEU A 15 -6.57 24.16 -0.16
CA LEU A 15 -6.90 22.79 0.17
C LEU A 15 -8.42 22.57 0.29
N THR A 16 -8.94 21.66 -0.52
CA THR A 16 -10.31 21.15 -0.45
C THR A 16 -10.27 19.66 -0.15
N VAL A 17 -10.86 19.27 0.98
CA VAL A 17 -11.00 17.87 1.39
C VAL A 17 -12.43 17.42 1.14
N PHE A 18 -12.59 16.35 0.36
CA PHE A 18 -13.88 15.75 0.08
C PHE A 18 -14.08 14.62 1.08
N GLU A 19 -14.66 14.96 2.24
CA GLU A 19 -15.05 13.96 3.22
C GLU A 19 -16.05 12.98 2.58
N LYS A 20 -15.78 11.68 2.73
CA LYS A 20 -16.80 10.68 2.49
C LYS A 20 -17.88 10.92 3.54
N THR A 21 -19.03 11.45 3.13
CA THR A 21 -20.29 11.17 3.82
C THR A 21 -20.29 9.67 4.09
N LYS A 22 -20.42 9.26 5.36
CA LYS A 22 -20.67 7.87 5.73
C LYS A 22 -21.97 7.45 5.05
N THR A 23 -21.89 7.05 3.79
CA THR A 23 -22.92 6.25 3.17
C THR A 23 -22.87 4.95 3.97
N LYS A 24 -23.79 4.84 4.93
CA LYS A 24 -24.34 3.54 5.29
C LYS A 24 -24.57 2.85 3.96
N VAL A 25 -23.76 1.83 3.68
CA VAL A 25 -24.12 0.87 2.64
C VAL A 25 -25.37 0.22 3.21
N GLU A 26 -26.54 0.76 2.87
CA GLU A 26 -27.75 -0.02 2.88
C GLU A 26 -27.48 -1.17 1.92
N GLN A 27 -27.09 -2.30 2.51
CA GLN A 27 -27.28 -3.60 1.89
C GLN A 27 -28.77 -3.71 1.62
N HIS A 28 -29.19 -3.26 0.44
CA HIS A 28 -30.45 -3.66 -0.12
C HIS A 28 -30.27 -5.12 -0.56
N SER A 29 -30.30 -6.03 0.42
CA SER A 29 -30.48 -7.46 0.16
C SER A 29 -31.95 -7.65 -0.21
N GLY A 30 -32.28 -7.27 -1.44
CA GLY A 30 -33.56 -7.60 -2.05
C GLY A 30 -33.65 -9.12 -2.19
N ASN A 31 -34.42 -9.74 -1.30
CA ASN A 31 -35.40 -10.84 -1.45
C ASN A 31 -35.28 -11.88 -2.59
N LEU A 32 -34.15 -12.04 -3.26
CA LEU A 32 -33.94 -13.05 -4.31
C LEU A 32 -33.05 -14.22 -3.84
N THR A 33 -32.49 -14.13 -2.64
CA THR A 33 -31.43 -15.02 -2.13
C THR A 33 -31.90 -16.12 -1.19
N LYS A 34 -33.17 -16.13 -0.77
CA LYS A 34 -33.65 -17.05 0.28
C LYS A 34 -34.01 -18.46 -0.19
N ALA A 35 -34.07 -18.76 -1.48
CA ALA A 35 -34.61 -20.05 -1.96
C ALA A 35 -33.61 -20.96 -2.71
N PHE A 36 -32.38 -20.51 -2.99
CA PHE A 36 -31.42 -21.28 -3.81
C PHE A 36 -30.04 -21.52 -3.15
N ILE A 37 -29.83 -21.02 -1.92
CA ILE A 37 -28.48 -20.89 -1.30
C ILE A 37 -28.17 -21.98 -0.25
N GLU A 38 -29.08 -22.88 0.09
CA GLU A 38 -28.93 -23.59 1.37
C GLU A 38 -27.87 -24.69 1.49
N GLU A 39 -27.10 -25.06 0.46
CA GLU A 39 -25.90 -25.88 0.74
C GLU A 39 -24.76 -25.81 -0.29
N TYR A 40 -25.06 -25.73 -1.60
CA TYR A 40 -24.03 -25.74 -2.65
C TYR A 40 -23.87 -24.41 -3.41
N GLY A 41 -24.88 -23.52 -3.36
CA GLY A 41 -24.86 -22.24 -4.06
C GLY A 41 -23.90 -21.22 -3.44
N GLY A 42 -23.71 -21.25 -2.12
CA GLY A 42 -22.78 -20.37 -1.42
C GLY A 42 -21.32 -20.62 -1.82
N PHE A 43 -20.93 -21.88 -1.97
CA PHE A 43 -19.56 -22.26 -2.34
C PHE A 43 -19.22 -21.87 -3.78
N ILE A 44 -20.12 -22.13 -4.73
CA ILE A 44 -19.95 -21.74 -6.14
C ILE A 44 -19.90 -20.20 -6.26
N MET A 45 -20.79 -19.48 -5.56
CA MET A 45 -20.76 -18.02 -5.55
C MET A 45 -19.50 -17.46 -4.88
N ALA A 46 -19.01 -18.08 -3.80
CA ALA A 46 -17.75 -17.70 -3.17
C ALA A 46 -16.56 -17.92 -4.11
N ILE A 47 -16.53 -19.04 -4.84
CA ILE A 47 -15.52 -19.32 -5.87
C ILE A 47 -15.60 -18.30 -7.00
N LEU A 48 -16.78 -18.01 -7.52
CA LEU A 48 -16.97 -17.01 -8.59
C LEU A 48 -16.57 -15.60 -8.13
N LEU A 49 -16.90 -15.21 -6.90
CA LEU A 49 -16.44 -13.96 -6.30
C LEU A 49 -14.92 -13.95 -6.13
N LEU A 50 -14.32 -15.06 -5.71
CA LEU A 50 -12.87 -15.20 -5.57
C LEU A 50 -12.19 -15.04 -6.94
N PHE A 51 -12.63 -15.78 -7.97
CA PHE A 51 -12.13 -15.62 -9.34
C PHE A 51 -12.34 -14.19 -9.86
N TYR A 52 -13.49 -13.58 -9.61
CA TYR A 52 -13.74 -12.20 -9.98
C TYR A 52 -12.74 -11.24 -9.32
N THR A 53 -12.45 -11.40 -8.02
CA THR A 53 -11.46 -10.56 -7.33
C THR A 53 -10.05 -10.75 -7.86
N ILE A 54 -9.66 -12.00 -8.14
CA ILE A 54 -8.35 -12.34 -8.72
C ILE A 54 -8.23 -11.73 -10.11
N ILE A 55 -9.22 -11.95 -10.99
CA ILE A 55 -9.24 -11.40 -12.35
C ILE A 55 -9.24 -9.87 -12.29
N ARG A 56 -10.05 -9.24 -11.43
CA ARG A 56 -10.04 -7.77 -11.27
C ARG A 56 -8.65 -7.25 -10.88
N ASP A 57 -8.01 -7.85 -9.89
CA ASP A 57 -6.73 -7.36 -9.39
C ASP A 57 -5.60 -7.67 -10.39
N MET A 58 -5.62 -8.83 -11.07
CA MET A 58 -4.74 -9.16 -12.19
C MET A 58 -4.93 -8.20 -13.38
N VAL A 59 -6.16 -7.95 -13.80
CA VAL A 59 -6.50 -7.02 -14.88
C VAL A 59 -5.99 -5.61 -14.55
N VAL A 60 -6.06 -5.17 -13.29
CA VAL A 60 -5.54 -3.86 -12.87
C VAL A 60 -4.00 -3.80 -12.86
N ILE A 61 -3.34 -4.93 -12.63
CA ILE A 61 -1.89 -5.06 -12.63
C ILE A 61 -1.36 -5.15 -14.07
N PHE A 62 -1.99 -5.97 -14.90
CA PHE A 62 -1.57 -6.25 -16.28
C PHE A 62 -2.11 -5.25 -17.31
N ILE A 63 -3.24 -4.58 -17.04
CA ILE A 63 -3.65 -3.41 -17.82
C ILE A 63 -2.89 -2.19 -17.27
N PRO A 64 -2.05 -1.53 -18.08
CA PRO A 64 -1.25 -0.38 -17.66
C PRO A 64 -2.07 0.90 -17.42
N SER A 65 -3.40 0.80 -17.28
CA SER A 65 -4.29 1.94 -17.12
C SER A 65 -4.10 2.56 -15.73
N LYS A 66 -3.26 3.60 -15.69
CA LYS A 66 -3.00 4.43 -14.49
C LYS A 66 -4.30 4.97 -13.88
N THR A 67 -5.30 5.25 -14.71
CA THR A 67 -6.61 5.75 -14.29
C THR A 67 -7.36 4.71 -13.44
N LEU A 68 -7.35 3.44 -13.87
CA LEU A 68 -7.95 2.35 -13.12
C LEU A 68 -7.18 2.09 -11.82
N GLN A 69 -5.85 2.17 -11.88
CA GLN A 69 -5.01 2.07 -10.69
C GLN A 69 -5.38 3.14 -9.67
N ARG A 70 -5.50 4.42 -10.03
CA ARG A 70 -5.86 5.50 -9.09
C ARG A 70 -7.26 5.39 -8.51
N LYS A 71 -8.25 4.96 -9.30
CA LYS A 71 -9.65 4.82 -8.84
C LYS A 71 -9.77 3.88 -7.63
N LEU A 72 -8.97 2.81 -7.64
CA LEU A 72 -8.94 1.74 -6.64
C LEU A 72 -8.14 2.08 -5.38
N ILE A 73 -7.42 3.22 -5.35
CA ILE A 73 -6.77 3.69 -4.12
C ILE A 73 -7.85 4.08 -3.11
N LYS A 74 -7.71 3.58 -1.88
CA LYS A 74 -8.61 3.87 -0.76
C LYS A 74 -8.06 5.06 0.04
N GLY A 75 -8.95 5.94 0.49
CA GLY A 75 -8.60 7.13 1.26
C GLY A 75 -9.64 8.23 1.10
N THR A 76 -9.46 9.30 1.84
CA THR A 76 -10.16 10.58 1.71
C THR A 76 -9.59 11.32 0.51
N TYR A 77 -10.46 11.74 -0.41
CA TYR A 77 -10.03 12.46 -1.61
C TYR A 77 -9.78 13.93 -1.27
N PHE A 78 -8.73 14.49 -1.83
CA PHE A 78 -8.43 15.92 -1.70
C PHE A 78 -7.91 16.50 -3.00
N CYS A 79 -8.05 17.81 -3.10
CA CYS A 79 -7.46 18.64 -4.13
C CYS A 79 -6.82 19.84 -3.46
N CYS A 80 -5.61 20.21 -3.86
CA CYS A 80 -4.99 21.47 -3.47
C CYS A 80 -4.09 22.01 -4.58
N TYR A 81 -3.51 23.17 -4.34
CA TYR A 81 -2.45 23.74 -5.16
C TYR A 81 -1.15 23.75 -4.36
N VAL A 82 -0.04 23.49 -5.03
CA VAL A 82 1.30 23.73 -4.50
C VAL A 82 1.96 24.69 -5.46
N GLY A 83 2.19 25.94 -5.03
CA GLY A 83 2.47 27.05 -5.94
C GLY A 83 1.39 27.19 -7.01
N ASN A 84 1.78 27.06 -8.28
CA ASN A 84 0.86 27.13 -9.42
C ASN A 84 0.37 25.76 -9.93
N ILE A 85 0.76 24.67 -9.26
CA ILE A 85 0.49 23.31 -9.70
C ILE A 85 -0.74 22.75 -8.99
N LYS A 86 -1.71 22.25 -9.77
CA LYS A 86 -2.88 21.57 -9.22
C LYS A 86 -2.54 20.13 -8.88
N VAL A 87 -2.83 19.71 -7.65
CA VAL A 87 -2.63 18.34 -7.19
C VAL A 87 -3.92 17.73 -6.67
N GLU A 88 -4.10 16.44 -6.93
CA GLU A 88 -5.21 15.65 -6.41
C GLU A 88 -4.70 14.33 -5.84
N GLY A 89 -5.37 13.78 -4.85
CA GLY A 89 -4.91 12.54 -4.24
C GLY A 89 -5.92 11.89 -3.32
N LYS A 90 -5.55 10.71 -2.81
CA LYS A 90 -6.32 9.99 -1.79
C LYS A 90 -5.38 9.51 -0.69
N LEU A 91 -5.61 9.98 0.53
CA LEU A 91 -4.81 9.64 1.71
C LEU A 91 -5.71 9.15 2.84
N GLU A 92 -5.16 8.41 3.80
CA GLU A 92 -5.93 7.93 4.94
C GLU A 92 -6.45 9.09 5.80
N ASP A 93 -5.54 9.98 6.22
CA ASP A 93 -5.84 11.17 7.00
C ASP A 93 -5.18 12.40 6.36
N ILE A 94 -5.92 13.51 6.33
CA ILE A 94 -5.48 14.78 5.72
C ILE A 94 -5.58 15.86 6.77
N ILE A 95 -4.43 16.28 7.28
CA ILE A 95 -4.36 17.17 8.45
C ILE A 95 -3.55 18.45 8.15
N PHE A 96 -2.82 18.49 7.02
CA PHE A 96 -2.12 19.69 6.56
C PHE A 96 -3.09 20.81 6.21
N LYS A 97 -2.64 22.06 6.33
CA LYS A 97 -3.42 23.29 6.14
C LYS A 97 -2.82 24.17 5.05
N ASN A 98 -3.58 25.17 4.64
CA ASN A 98 -3.06 26.21 3.76
C ASN A 98 -1.85 26.91 4.41
N GLY A 99 -0.77 27.07 3.65
CA GLY A 99 0.49 27.65 4.09
C GLY A 99 1.51 26.64 4.61
N ASP A 100 1.12 25.40 4.89
CA ASP A 100 2.07 24.37 5.33
C ASP A 100 3.02 23.98 4.20
N TYR A 101 4.31 23.85 4.53
CA TYR A 101 5.31 23.29 3.63
C TYR A 101 5.18 21.76 3.58
N VAL A 102 5.10 21.22 2.38
CA VAL A 102 4.91 19.80 2.12
C VAL A 102 5.80 19.33 0.98
N GLU A 103 6.19 18.06 1.05
CA GLU A 103 6.89 17.37 -0.03
C GLU A 103 6.03 16.18 -0.47
N MET A 104 5.43 16.29 -1.64
CA MET A 104 4.47 15.34 -2.18
C MET A 104 5.14 14.40 -3.17
N VAL A 105 4.95 13.09 -3.00
CA VAL A 105 5.33 12.09 -3.99
C VAL A 105 4.21 12.01 -5.03
N VAL A 106 4.52 12.42 -6.25
CA VAL A 106 3.52 12.66 -7.29
C VAL A 106 3.82 11.96 -8.61
N GLU A 107 2.76 11.73 -9.38
CA GLU A 107 2.86 11.32 -10.77
C GLU A 107 2.06 12.28 -11.65
N GLN A 108 2.69 12.76 -12.73
CA GLN A 108 2.01 13.62 -13.69
C GLN A 108 0.83 12.89 -14.34
N THR A 109 -0.31 13.57 -14.41
CA THR A 109 -1.55 13.07 -15.01
C THR A 109 -1.84 13.79 -16.31
N GLU A 110 -1.81 15.12 -16.25
CA GLU A 110 -1.95 16.02 -17.38
C GLU A 110 -0.93 17.16 -17.21
N LYS A 111 -0.82 18.05 -18.20
CA LYS A 111 0.00 19.25 -18.08
C LYS A 111 -0.40 20.04 -16.82
N ASN A 112 0.54 20.24 -15.91
CA ASN A 112 0.38 20.93 -14.63
C ASN A 112 -0.68 20.33 -13.68
N LYS A 113 -1.04 19.04 -13.86
CA LYS A 113 -1.89 18.30 -12.93
C LYS A 113 -1.23 17.01 -12.49
N TYR A 114 -1.16 16.80 -11.19
CA TYR A 114 -0.45 15.68 -10.60
C TYR A 114 -1.34 14.90 -9.64
N PHE A 115 -1.12 13.57 -9.62
CA PHE A 115 -1.76 12.68 -8.65
C PHE A 115 -0.78 12.37 -7.52
N VAL A 116 -1.21 12.57 -6.28
CA VAL A 116 -0.40 12.40 -5.06
C VAL A 116 -0.56 10.99 -4.51
N TYR A 117 0.57 10.33 -4.28
CA TYR A 117 0.65 9.00 -3.67
C TYR A 117 1.09 9.01 -2.22
N ALA A 118 1.87 10.01 -1.80
CA ALA A 118 2.23 10.22 -0.39
C ALA A 118 2.56 11.69 -0.16
N VAL A 119 2.42 12.15 1.07
CA VAL A 119 2.77 13.51 1.49
C VAL A 119 3.69 13.43 2.69
N ARG A 120 4.85 14.08 2.60
CA ARG A 120 5.78 14.26 3.71
C ARG A 120 5.63 15.68 4.24
N MET A 121 5.56 15.82 5.55
CA MET A 121 5.56 17.10 6.26
C MET A 121 6.82 17.21 7.12
N PRO A 122 7.87 17.89 6.62
CA PRO A 122 9.14 18.06 7.32
C PRO A 122 8.97 18.68 8.71
N LYS A 123 8.09 19.67 8.83
CA LYS A 123 7.75 20.34 10.10
C LYS A 123 7.43 19.38 11.24
N TYR A 124 6.76 18.26 10.95
CA TYR A 124 6.33 17.29 11.96
C TYR A 124 7.04 15.94 11.86
N HIS A 125 7.96 15.76 10.91
CA HIS A 125 8.46 14.44 10.52
C HIS A 125 7.33 13.42 10.27
N ALA A 126 6.23 13.89 9.68
CA ALA A 126 5.05 13.06 9.40
C ALA A 126 5.00 12.65 7.93
N LEU A 127 4.58 11.41 7.67
CA LEU A 127 4.41 10.84 6.35
C LEU A 127 2.98 10.29 6.22
N PHE A 128 2.27 10.73 5.18
CA PHE A 128 0.88 10.33 4.93
C PHE A 128 0.81 9.39 3.74
N PHE A 129 0.06 8.30 3.92
CA PHE A 129 -0.14 7.28 2.91
C PHE A 129 -1.62 7.09 2.58
N PRO A 130 -1.94 6.46 1.43
CA PRO A 130 -3.26 5.95 1.16
C PRO A 130 -3.64 4.83 2.14
N LYS A 131 -4.93 4.69 2.38
CA LYS A 131 -5.46 3.74 3.35
C LYS A 131 -5.12 2.30 2.98
N GLY A 132 -4.52 1.56 3.91
CA GLY A 132 -4.14 0.15 3.75
C GLY A 132 -2.76 -0.09 3.13
N ASN A 133 -1.92 0.95 2.96
CA ASN A 133 -0.55 0.84 2.46
C ASN A 133 0.50 0.62 3.57
N CYS A 134 0.18 -0.24 4.55
CA CYS A 134 0.94 -0.37 5.79
C CYS A 134 2.05 -1.43 5.75
N SER A 135 1.97 -2.43 4.86
CA SER A 135 2.88 -3.58 4.87
C SER A 135 3.94 -3.51 3.78
N SER A 136 5.17 -3.92 4.12
CA SER A 136 6.24 -4.12 3.16
C SER A 136 5.94 -5.33 2.26
N THR A 137 6.53 -5.38 1.07
CA THR A 137 6.34 -6.52 0.16
C THR A 137 6.88 -7.81 0.74
N LEU A 138 8.00 -7.70 1.46
CA LEU A 138 8.59 -8.85 2.13
C LEU A 138 7.65 -9.41 3.20
N GLU A 139 7.07 -8.58 4.07
CA GLU A 139 6.17 -9.06 5.11
C GLU A 139 4.86 -9.60 4.54
N LEU A 140 4.34 -8.97 3.49
CA LEU A 140 3.17 -9.51 2.78
C LEU A 140 3.47 -10.91 2.25
N PHE A 141 4.63 -11.10 1.61
CA PHE A 141 5.04 -12.38 1.05
C PHE A 141 5.27 -13.45 2.13
N LYS A 142 5.94 -13.11 3.24
CA LYS A 142 6.10 -14.01 4.40
C LYS A 142 4.75 -14.42 4.99
N GLY A 143 3.84 -13.46 5.18
CA GLY A 143 2.49 -13.74 5.66
C GLY A 143 1.72 -14.68 4.71
N CYS A 144 1.85 -14.48 3.40
CA CYS A 144 1.28 -15.40 2.40
C CYS A 144 1.86 -16.80 2.55
N LEU A 145 3.18 -16.94 2.66
CA LEU A 145 3.82 -18.25 2.85
C LEU A 145 3.32 -18.95 4.11
N LEU A 146 3.20 -18.24 5.23
CA LEU A 146 2.69 -18.80 6.50
C LEU A 146 1.25 -19.31 6.37
N ILE A 147 0.37 -18.56 5.69
CA ILE A 147 -1.01 -19.00 5.42
C ILE A 147 -1.00 -20.23 4.51
N CYS A 148 -0.13 -20.25 3.50
CA CYS A 148 -0.01 -21.34 2.55
C CYS A 148 0.60 -22.60 3.17
N CYS A 149 1.35 -22.50 4.28
CA CYS A 149 1.83 -23.66 5.02
C CYS A 149 0.69 -24.60 5.46
N LEU A 150 -0.54 -24.09 5.64
CA LEU A 150 -1.71 -24.93 5.92
C LEU A 150 -2.01 -25.94 4.81
N LEU A 151 -1.64 -25.64 3.56
CA LEU A 151 -1.78 -26.58 2.43
C LEU A 151 -0.74 -27.69 2.43
N ILE A 152 0.34 -27.57 3.21
CA ILE A 152 1.36 -28.62 3.32
C ILE A 152 0.79 -29.83 4.08
N PHE A 153 -0.14 -29.60 5.02
CA PHE A 153 -0.75 -30.66 5.83
C PHE A 153 -1.51 -31.72 5.00
N PRO A 154 -2.45 -31.37 4.09
CA PRO A 154 -3.10 -32.36 3.24
C PRO A 154 -2.11 -33.05 2.29
N TYR A 155 -1.03 -32.39 1.86
CA TYR A 155 0.02 -33.03 1.08
C TYR A 155 0.77 -34.09 1.87
N ILE A 156 1.13 -33.83 3.13
CA ILE A 156 1.78 -34.83 3.99
C ILE A 156 0.87 -36.05 4.19
N ILE A 157 -0.43 -35.85 4.41
CA ILE A 157 -1.40 -36.96 4.53
C ILE A 157 -1.46 -37.76 3.23
N PHE A 158 -1.51 -37.08 2.09
CA PHE A 158 -1.49 -37.73 0.77
C PHE A 158 -0.19 -38.54 0.56
N MET A 159 0.97 -37.99 0.92
CA MET A 159 2.25 -38.68 0.83
C MET A 159 2.27 -39.97 1.66
N ILE A 160 1.70 -39.96 2.86
CA ILE A 160 1.57 -41.16 3.69
C ILE A 160 0.74 -42.22 2.98
N ILE A 161 -0.42 -41.85 2.41
CA ILE A 161 -1.30 -42.78 1.68
C ILE A 161 -0.58 -43.34 0.45
N ALA A 162 0.11 -42.50 -0.33
CA ALA A 162 0.79 -42.90 -1.56
C ALA A 162 1.95 -43.87 -1.34
N ILE A 163 2.64 -43.80 -0.18
CA ILE A 163 3.68 -44.78 0.20
C ILE A 163 3.09 -46.18 0.41
N PHE A 164 1.85 -46.28 0.91
CA PHE A 164 1.19 -47.57 1.13
C PHE A 164 0.60 -48.19 -0.15
N ASP A 165 0.40 -47.39 -1.20
CA ASP A 165 -0.31 -47.80 -2.42
C ASP A 165 0.62 -48.07 -3.62
N ASP A 166 1.95 -48.01 -3.41
CA ASP A 166 3.01 -48.30 -4.40
C ASP A 166 2.76 -47.66 -5.79
N SER A 167 2.30 -46.39 -5.79
CA SER A 167 1.74 -45.76 -6.99
C SER A 167 2.81 -45.17 -7.92
N SER A 168 2.78 -45.59 -9.18
CA SER A 168 3.63 -45.02 -10.26
C SER A 168 3.35 -43.54 -10.55
N ASP A 169 2.18 -43.04 -10.13
CA ASP A 169 1.69 -41.69 -10.42
C ASP A 169 2.18 -40.65 -9.41
N PHE A 170 2.95 -41.07 -8.40
CA PHE A 170 3.48 -40.24 -7.33
C PHE A 170 4.23 -38.98 -7.83
N ILE A 171 5.06 -39.13 -8.86
CA ILE A 171 5.84 -38.01 -9.44
C ILE A 171 4.90 -36.99 -10.07
N PHE A 172 3.92 -37.45 -10.84
CA PHE A 172 2.96 -36.58 -11.53
C PHE A 172 2.10 -35.81 -10.53
N ILE A 173 1.60 -36.49 -9.49
CA ILE A 173 0.77 -35.86 -8.45
C ILE A 173 1.58 -34.86 -7.62
N THR A 174 2.83 -35.18 -7.29
CA THR A 174 3.73 -34.25 -6.59
C THR A 174 3.98 -32.99 -7.40
N LEU A 175 4.21 -33.13 -8.71
CA LEU A 175 4.40 -31.99 -9.60
C LEU A 175 3.13 -31.14 -9.72
N LEU A 176 1.96 -31.78 -9.84
CA LEU A 176 0.67 -31.11 -9.85
C LEU A 176 0.42 -30.34 -8.54
N PHE A 177 0.73 -30.94 -7.39
CA PHE A 177 0.59 -30.28 -6.09
C PHE A 177 1.51 -29.06 -5.97
N LEU A 178 2.76 -29.16 -6.43
CA LEU A 178 3.70 -28.04 -6.45
C LEU A 178 3.17 -26.88 -7.29
N VAL A 179 2.62 -27.16 -8.47
CA VAL A 179 2.00 -26.14 -9.33
C VAL A 179 0.82 -25.49 -8.64
N ILE A 180 -0.10 -26.28 -8.06
CA ILE A 180 -1.26 -25.77 -7.32
C ILE A 180 -0.81 -24.90 -6.14
N TYR A 181 0.21 -25.34 -5.40
CA TYR A 181 0.78 -24.60 -4.27
C TYR A 181 1.36 -23.26 -4.70
N ILE A 182 2.18 -23.23 -5.76
CA ILE A 182 2.75 -21.98 -6.29
C ILE A 182 1.64 -21.05 -6.76
N CYS A 183 0.65 -21.55 -7.51
CA CYS A 183 -0.50 -20.77 -7.94
C CYS A 183 -1.26 -20.20 -6.74
N PHE A 184 -1.48 -20.99 -5.70
CA PHE A 184 -2.17 -20.55 -4.49
C PHE A 184 -1.40 -19.46 -3.74
N VAL A 185 -0.08 -19.60 -3.57
CA VAL A 185 0.77 -18.56 -2.96
C VAL A 185 0.68 -17.24 -3.75
N ILE A 186 0.76 -17.32 -5.08
CA ILE A 186 0.63 -16.14 -5.95
C ILE A 186 -0.77 -15.51 -5.80
N THR A 187 -1.83 -16.32 -5.79
CA THR A 187 -3.20 -15.87 -5.58
C THR A 187 -3.38 -15.18 -4.23
N CYS A 188 -2.89 -15.77 -3.14
CA CYS A 188 -2.92 -15.15 -1.82
C CYS A 188 -2.17 -13.82 -1.81
N PHE A 189 -1.01 -13.75 -2.45
CA PHE A 189 -0.22 -12.53 -2.55
C PHE A 189 -0.95 -11.42 -3.32
N ILE A 190 -1.65 -11.77 -4.41
CA ILE A 190 -2.53 -10.84 -5.14
C ILE A 190 -3.63 -10.30 -4.21
N LEU A 191 -4.36 -11.21 -3.56
CA LEU A 191 -5.55 -10.88 -2.77
C LEU A 191 -5.24 -10.07 -1.51
N LEU A 192 -4.12 -10.37 -0.83
CA LEU A 192 -3.75 -9.72 0.42
C LEU A 192 -3.20 -8.30 0.23
N GLY A 193 -2.91 -7.89 -1.00
CA GLY A 193 -2.54 -6.49 -1.30
C GLY A 193 -1.16 -6.31 -1.91
N MET A 194 -0.77 -7.19 -2.85
CA MET A 194 0.43 -6.97 -3.66
C MET A 194 0.48 -5.55 -4.25
N ARG A 195 -0.66 -5.03 -4.69
CA ARG A 195 -0.75 -3.71 -5.31
C ARG A 195 -0.42 -2.56 -4.36
N SER A 196 -1.01 -2.55 -3.17
CA SER A 196 -0.70 -1.53 -2.15
C SER A 196 0.77 -1.59 -1.78
N SER A 197 1.32 -2.81 -1.71
CA SER A 197 2.73 -3.03 -1.43
C SER A 197 3.66 -2.47 -2.51
N PHE A 198 3.36 -2.66 -3.80
CA PHE A 198 4.17 -2.08 -4.88
C PHE A 198 4.11 -0.56 -4.93
N ILE A 199 2.94 0.04 -4.68
CA ILE A 199 2.82 1.50 -4.57
C ILE A 199 3.71 2.00 -3.42
N ASN A 200 3.67 1.33 -2.28
CA ASN A 200 4.48 1.65 -1.11
C ASN A 200 5.99 1.57 -1.40
N ASN A 201 6.45 0.49 -2.04
CA ASN A 201 7.85 0.33 -2.43
C ASN A 201 8.31 1.46 -3.34
N ARG A 202 7.46 1.90 -4.26
CA ARG A 202 7.79 2.97 -5.20
C ARG A 202 7.82 4.33 -4.50
N ILE A 203 6.92 4.58 -3.54
CA ILE A 203 6.97 5.76 -2.67
C ILE A 203 8.29 5.78 -1.88
N TYR A 204 8.61 4.71 -1.16
CA TYR A 204 9.85 4.63 -0.37
C TYR A 204 11.10 4.75 -1.22
N ALA A 205 11.11 4.15 -2.42
CA ALA A 205 12.20 4.29 -3.37
C ALA A 205 12.37 5.75 -3.83
N THR A 206 11.26 6.45 -4.14
CA THR A 206 11.30 7.88 -4.49
C THR A 206 11.76 8.75 -3.32
N LEU A 207 11.41 8.39 -2.09
CA LEU A 207 11.86 9.11 -0.88
C LEU A 207 13.33 8.81 -0.50
N GLY A 208 14.04 7.95 -1.24
CA GLY A 208 15.45 7.66 -1.03
C GLY A 208 15.76 6.55 -0.03
N TYR A 209 14.74 5.79 0.39
CA TYR A 209 14.97 4.68 1.30
C TYR A 209 15.60 3.49 0.57
N ARG A 210 16.70 2.98 1.15
CA ARG A 210 17.39 1.79 0.65
C ARG A 210 16.53 0.56 0.93
N ASN A 211 16.47 -0.37 -0.04
CA ASN A 211 15.68 -1.59 0.07
C ASN A 211 14.19 -1.33 0.38
N SER A 212 13.56 -0.44 -0.39
CA SER A 212 12.15 -0.02 -0.20
C SER A 212 11.15 -1.17 -0.02
N TRP A 213 11.41 -2.33 -0.64
CA TRP A 213 10.62 -3.55 -0.53
C TRP A 213 10.60 -4.22 0.85
N ARG A 214 11.53 -3.86 1.74
CA ARG A 214 11.58 -4.29 3.14
C ARG A 214 10.97 -3.28 4.10
N HIS A 215 10.82 -2.03 3.68
CA HIS A 215 10.51 -0.97 4.63
C HIS A 215 9.06 -0.98 5.08
N MET A 216 8.91 -0.79 6.40
CA MET A 216 7.63 -0.68 7.07
C MET A 216 7.54 0.66 7.76
N HIS A 217 6.40 1.32 7.55
CA HIS A 217 6.08 2.55 8.23
C HIS A 217 6.04 2.40 9.77
N ALA A 218 5.70 1.21 10.28
CA ALA A 218 5.67 0.91 11.71
C ALA A 218 7.08 0.93 12.34
N ASP A 219 8.09 0.46 11.61
CA ASP A 219 9.49 0.47 12.08
C ASP A 219 10.00 1.92 12.16
N GLU A 220 9.67 2.74 11.16
CA GLU A 220 9.97 4.17 11.12
C GLU A 220 9.27 4.94 12.26
N ASP A 221 7.99 4.65 12.50
CA ASP A 221 7.23 5.25 13.60
C ASP A 221 7.82 4.88 14.96
N TYR A 222 8.21 3.61 15.13
CA TYR A 222 8.88 3.13 16.32
C TYR A 222 10.23 3.83 16.53
N ALA A 223 11.07 3.87 15.49
CA ALA A 223 12.38 4.52 15.54
C ALA A 223 12.24 6.01 15.88
N PHE A 224 11.29 6.71 15.25
CA PHE A 224 11.00 8.11 15.57
C PHE A 224 10.61 8.29 17.04
N ARG A 225 9.69 7.48 17.58
CA ARG A 225 9.27 7.59 18.98
C ARG A 225 10.42 7.33 19.94
N GLU A 226 11.28 6.37 19.61
CA GLU A 226 12.46 6.06 20.41
C GLU A 226 13.45 7.22 20.42
N MET A 227 13.77 7.78 19.25
CA MET A 227 14.65 8.94 19.10
C MET A 227 14.09 10.19 19.78
N ASN A 228 12.79 10.45 19.62
CA ASN A 228 12.10 11.57 20.26
C ASN A 228 12.16 11.44 21.80
N ARG A 229 11.98 10.23 22.35
CA ARG A 229 12.11 9.98 23.79
C ARG A 229 13.54 10.23 24.29
N LYS A 230 14.54 9.81 23.50
CA LYS A 230 15.97 9.95 23.84
C LYS A 230 16.55 11.33 23.56
N ARG A 231 15.78 12.23 22.92
CA ARG A 231 16.27 13.52 22.40
C ARG A 231 17.47 13.36 21.46
N ASP A 232 17.42 12.36 20.59
CA ASP A 232 18.54 11.98 19.72
C ASP A 232 18.88 13.11 18.72
N PRO A 233 20.12 13.63 18.69
CA PRO A 233 20.54 14.65 17.73
C PRO A 233 20.24 14.28 16.28
N LEU A 234 20.23 12.99 15.93
CA LEU A 234 19.91 12.53 14.57
C LEU A 234 18.50 12.92 14.11
N LEU A 235 17.57 13.09 15.05
CA LEU A 235 16.21 13.54 14.77
C LEU A 235 16.11 15.08 14.85
N PHE A 236 16.75 15.69 15.85
CA PHE A 236 16.58 17.13 16.12
C PHE A 236 17.47 18.05 15.28
N ASP A 237 18.55 17.52 14.71
CA ASP A 237 19.52 18.26 13.91
C ASP A 237 19.54 17.72 12.46
N ASP A 238 18.39 17.23 11.98
CA ASP A 238 18.23 16.79 10.59
C ASP A 238 18.38 17.98 9.62
N LEU A 239 19.51 18.02 8.92
CA LEU A 239 19.83 19.04 7.93
C LEU A 239 18.83 19.13 6.78
N GLN A 240 18.07 18.06 6.50
CA GLN A 240 17.09 18.03 5.43
C GLN A 240 15.70 18.50 5.86
N SER A 241 15.44 18.60 7.17
CA SER A 241 14.18 19.05 7.75
C SER A 241 14.40 20.17 8.77
N PRO A 242 14.95 21.33 8.36
CA PRO A 242 15.29 22.43 9.28
C PRO A 242 14.06 23.03 9.98
N GLU A 243 12.86 22.81 9.43
CA GLU A 243 11.59 23.29 9.98
C GLU A 243 11.02 22.39 11.09
N PHE A 244 11.73 21.31 11.47
CA PHE A 244 11.23 20.35 12.44
C PHE A 244 10.93 20.98 13.80
N GLU A 245 9.67 20.90 14.24
CA GLU A 245 9.27 21.37 15.56
C GLU A 245 9.76 20.40 16.65
N LYS A 246 10.78 20.80 17.40
CA LYS A 246 11.43 19.98 18.44
C LYS A 246 10.51 19.58 19.63
N ARG A 247 9.22 19.97 19.64
CA ARG A 247 8.24 19.67 20.70
C ARG A 247 6.96 19.06 20.15
N ILE A 248 7.05 17.88 19.55
CA ILE A 248 5.87 17.15 19.08
C ILE A 248 5.46 16.12 20.13
N LYS A 249 4.24 16.26 20.65
CA LYS A 249 3.54 15.13 21.26
C LYS A 249 3.11 14.19 20.13
N PRO A 250 3.59 12.92 20.09
CA PRO A 250 3.25 12.01 19.01
C PRO A 250 1.73 11.85 18.89
N ASN A 251 1.17 12.25 17.77
CA ASN A 251 -0.23 12.04 17.46
C ASN A 251 -0.42 10.59 16.99
N LYS A 252 -1.54 9.96 17.37
CA LYS A 252 -1.87 8.61 16.92
C LYS A 252 -2.29 8.56 15.45
N PHE A 253 -2.63 9.70 14.86
CA PHE A 253 -3.06 9.81 13.46
C PHE A 253 -1.91 10.08 12.48
N TYR A 254 -0.68 10.22 12.96
CA TYR A 254 0.49 10.40 12.09
C TYR A 254 1.31 9.12 12.06
N THR A 255 1.79 8.79 10.86
CA THR A 255 2.95 7.91 10.71
C THR A 255 4.17 8.80 10.71
N TYR A 256 5.07 8.61 11.66
CA TYR A 256 6.30 9.38 11.72
C TYR A 256 7.46 8.69 11.00
N TYR A 257 8.43 9.47 10.56
CA TYR A 257 9.71 8.94 10.05
C TYR A 257 10.88 9.52 10.83
N GLY A 258 11.88 8.68 11.04
CA GLY A 258 13.01 9.02 11.91
C GLY A 258 13.96 10.02 11.27
N ARG A 259 14.52 9.66 10.12
CA ARG A 259 15.53 10.44 9.41
C ARG A 259 15.07 10.68 7.98
N THR A 260 15.26 11.89 7.47
CA THR A 260 15.02 12.16 6.05
C THR A 260 16.13 11.51 5.21
N PRO A 261 15.83 10.56 4.31
CA PRO A 261 16.84 9.93 3.47
C PRO A 261 17.29 10.88 2.36
N GLN A 262 18.54 10.70 1.89
CA GLN A 262 19.01 11.37 0.69
C GLN A 262 18.23 10.89 -0.54
N LEU A 263 17.72 11.85 -1.31
CA LEU A 263 16.98 11.55 -2.53
C LEU A 263 17.90 10.93 -3.60
N PRO A 264 17.44 9.92 -4.35
CA PRO A 264 18.18 9.41 -5.50
C PRO A 264 18.32 10.49 -6.57
N GLN A 265 19.43 10.51 -7.30
CA GLN A 265 19.70 11.50 -8.35
C GLN A 265 18.70 11.42 -9.51
N GLU A 266 18.09 10.25 -9.70
CA GLU A 266 17.13 9.98 -10.77
C GLU A 266 15.71 10.46 -10.46
N VAL A 267 15.45 10.96 -9.25
CA VAL A 267 14.14 11.51 -8.87
C VAL A 267 14.03 12.95 -9.38
N GLU A 268 13.03 13.19 -10.23
CA GLU A 268 12.68 14.53 -10.68
C GLU A 268 12.08 15.33 -9.52
N ILE A 269 12.68 16.48 -9.20
CA ILE A 269 12.21 17.40 -8.18
C ILE A 269 11.57 18.60 -8.86
N ILE A 270 10.32 18.86 -8.51
CA ILE A 270 9.57 20.04 -8.92
C ILE A 270 9.49 20.93 -7.68
N ASP A 271 10.12 22.09 -7.71
CA ASP A 271 10.16 23.02 -6.58
C ASP A 271 9.31 24.26 -6.88
N GLU A 272 8.28 24.44 -6.08
CA GLU A 272 7.33 25.57 -6.12
C GLU A 272 7.36 26.34 -4.77
N SER A 273 8.46 26.19 -4.01
CA SER A 273 8.70 26.87 -2.73
C SER A 273 8.87 28.38 -2.85
#